data_AF-A0A4R9JVM5-F1
#
_entry.id   AF-A0A4R9JVM5-F1
#
_cell.length_a   1.000
_cell.length_b   1.000
_cell.length_c   1.000
_cell.angle_alpha   90.00
_cell.angle_beta   90.00
_cell.angle_gamma   90.00
#
_symmetry.space_group_name_H-M   'P 1'
#
loop_
_entity.id
_entity.type
_entity.pdbx_description
1 polymer ?
#
loop_
_entity_poly.entity_id
_entity_poly.type
_entity_poly.pdbx_seq_one_letter_code
_entity_poly.pdbx_strand_id
1 'polypeptide(L)'
;MIEITNDFQIKSYGRFPEVLSEQTQFKDRMVEVSRLYKAMGESYLQHLGDDAKISGSEKKDLNEFLENILLVLVMLRKLDFSQADTEVYIRKDRGLFELRLRFGDGGIWELTGGIRPEYKMKQRTFKEWFNTEFSNDIKTFYAVYGNAGLDKTISPEDKIQITKQVDRIIAEIVEMIVYIERFMLFQ
;
A
#
# COMPACT_ATOMS: atom_id res chain seq x y z
N MET A 1 -8.57 6.16 -6.51
CA MET A 1 -8.38 7.53 -6.04
C MET A 1 -8.57 7.58 -4.54
N ILE A 2 -7.52 7.97 -3.81
CA ILE A 2 -7.60 8.35 -2.40
C ILE A 2 -7.94 9.84 -2.33
N GLU A 3 -8.94 10.19 -1.54
CA GLU A 3 -9.31 11.58 -1.23
C GLU A 3 -8.65 11.99 0.09
N ILE A 4 -7.93 13.11 0.08
CA ILE A 4 -7.29 13.69 1.25
C ILE A 4 -7.90 15.07 1.51
N THR A 5 -8.46 15.32 2.70
CA THR A 5 -8.98 16.65 3.08
C THR A 5 -7.90 17.53 3.73
N ASN A 6 -8.21 18.79 4.04
CA ASN A 6 -7.28 19.72 4.70
C ASN A 6 -6.87 19.28 6.11
N ASP A 7 -7.70 18.50 6.80
CA ASP A 7 -7.41 17.94 8.13
C ASP A 7 -6.79 16.53 8.04
N PHE A 8 -6.21 16.19 6.88
CA PHE A 8 -5.67 14.87 6.56
C PHE A 8 -6.64 13.71 6.78
N GLN A 9 -7.94 13.93 6.60
CA GLN A 9 -8.87 12.81 6.52
C GLN A 9 -8.66 12.08 5.20
N ILE A 10 -8.57 10.75 5.29
CA ILE A 10 -8.30 9.86 4.17
C ILE A 10 -9.58 9.10 3.89
N LYS A 11 -10.00 9.07 2.63
CA LYS A 11 -11.12 8.25 2.17
C LYS A 11 -10.82 7.63 0.82
N SER A 12 -11.07 6.35 0.68
CA SER A 12 -11.12 5.67 -0.60
C SER A 12 -12.10 4.52 -0.52
N TYR A 13 -12.72 4.18 -1.63
CA TYR A 13 -13.65 3.07 -1.70
C TYR A 13 -13.66 2.52 -3.11
N GLY A 14 -14.03 1.26 -3.24
CA GLY A 14 -14.08 0.65 -4.55
C GLY A 14 -14.60 -0.77 -4.52
N ARG A 15 -14.47 -1.42 -5.67
CA ARG A 15 -14.77 -2.83 -5.87
C ARG A 15 -13.51 -3.52 -6.35
N PHE A 16 -13.25 -4.72 -5.85
CA PHE A 16 -12.15 -5.52 -6.38
C PHE A 16 -12.38 -5.86 -7.86
N PRO A 17 -11.34 -5.77 -8.70
CA PRO A 17 -11.43 -6.19 -10.09
C PRO A 17 -11.79 -7.68 -10.17
N GLU A 18 -12.79 -8.04 -10.98
CA GLU A 18 -13.29 -9.43 -11.06
C GLU A 18 -12.18 -10.42 -11.44
N VAL A 19 -11.30 -10.03 -12.38
CA VAL A 19 -10.15 -10.83 -12.85
C VAL A 19 -9.21 -11.26 -11.72
N LEU A 20 -9.04 -10.41 -10.70
CA LEU A 20 -8.15 -10.66 -9.57
C LEU A 20 -8.90 -11.12 -8.31
N SER A 21 -10.23 -11.20 -8.35
CA SER A 21 -11.07 -11.47 -7.16
C SER A 21 -11.25 -12.96 -6.86
N GLU A 22 -10.93 -13.85 -7.79
CA GLU A 22 -11.03 -15.29 -7.57
C GLU A 22 -9.89 -15.80 -6.66
N GLN A 23 -10.19 -16.74 -5.75
CA GLN A 23 -9.19 -17.30 -4.82
C GLN A 23 -8.01 -17.96 -5.55
N THR A 24 -8.24 -18.57 -6.70
CA THR A 24 -7.23 -19.21 -7.57
C THR A 24 -6.16 -18.22 -8.07
N GLN A 25 -6.46 -16.92 -8.04
CA GLN A 25 -5.61 -15.85 -8.58
C GLN A 25 -4.60 -15.31 -7.58
N PHE A 26 -4.33 -16.04 -6.48
CA PHE A 26 -3.33 -15.63 -5.49
C PHE A 26 -1.95 -15.35 -6.12
N LYS A 27 -1.49 -16.27 -6.99
CA LYS A 27 -0.20 -16.12 -7.67
C LYS A 27 -0.20 -14.87 -8.57
N ASP A 28 -1.30 -14.62 -9.25
CA ASP A 28 -1.46 -13.47 -10.14
C ASP A 28 -1.43 -12.16 -9.35
N ARG A 29 -2.11 -12.10 -8.19
CA ARG A 29 -2.00 -10.96 -7.26
C ARG A 29 -0.55 -10.74 -6.79
N MET A 30 0.17 -11.81 -6.44
CA MET A 30 1.58 -11.71 -6.02
C MET A 30 2.50 -11.22 -7.14
N VAL A 31 2.28 -11.68 -8.38
CA VAL A 31 3.01 -11.22 -9.57
C VAL A 31 2.70 -9.76 -9.84
N GLU A 32 1.45 -9.35 -9.67
CA GLU A 32 1.00 -7.99 -9.92
C GLU A 32 1.65 -6.98 -8.98
N VAL A 33 1.79 -7.30 -7.68
CA VAL A 33 2.56 -6.46 -6.74
C VAL A 33 3.99 -6.24 -7.24
N SER A 34 4.66 -7.32 -7.68
CA SER A 34 6.03 -7.24 -8.20
C SER A 34 6.12 -6.42 -9.49
N ARG A 35 5.16 -6.59 -10.39
CA ARG A 35 5.09 -5.87 -11.67
C ARG A 35 4.92 -4.37 -11.41
N LEU A 36 3.96 -3.99 -10.57
CA LEU A 36 3.70 -2.59 -10.22
C LEU A 36 4.87 -1.96 -9.47
N TYR A 37 5.48 -2.66 -8.51
CA TYR A 37 6.67 -2.18 -7.79
C TYR A 37 7.82 -1.87 -8.76
N LYS A 38 8.11 -2.78 -9.72
CA LYS A 38 9.16 -2.58 -10.72
C LYS A 38 8.83 -1.43 -11.66
N ALA A 39 7.60 -1.38 -12.19
CA ALA A 39 7.16 -0.34 -13.10
C ALA A 39 7.21 1.05 -12.44
N MET A 40 6.84 1.17 -11.17
CA MET A 40 6.95 2.42 -10.41
C MET A 40 8.42 2.84 -10.25
N GLY A 41 9.30 1.89 -9.93
CA GLY A 41 10.74 2.16 -9.86
C GLY A 41 11.31 2.60 -11.20
N GLU A 42 10.99 1.90 -12.29
CA GLU A 42 11.43 2.24 -13.64
C GLU A 42 10.91 3.60 -14.10
N SER A 43 9.62 3.88 -13.90
CA SER A 43 9.01 5.18 -14.18
C SER A 43 9.74 6.27 -13.40
N TYR A 44 9.87 6.14 -12.08
CA TYR A 44 10.56 7.13 -11.26
C TYR A 44 12.04 7.31 -11.65
N LEU A 45 12.74 6.23 -12.02
CA LEU A 45 14.14 6.28 -12.46
C LEU A 45 14.30 6.95 -13.85
N GLN A 46 13.30 6.89 -14.72
CA GLN A 46 13.33 7.58 -16.01
C GLN A 46 13.23 9.10 -15.85
N HIS A 47 12.67 9.58 -14.74
CA HIS A 47 12.50 11.00 -14.42
C HIS A 47 13.59 11.54 -13.46
N LEU A 48 14.74 10.85 -13.39
CA LEU A 48 15.81 11.12 -12.42
C LEU A 48 16.28 12.59 -12.40
N GLY A 49 16.12 13.21 -11.24
CA GLY A 49 17.00 14.28 -10.78
C GLY A 49 16.85 14.54 -9.30
N ASP A 50 15.62 14.83 -8.88
CA ASP A 50 15.28 15.32 -7.55
C ASP A 50 13.75 15.31 -7.42
N ASP A 51 13.21 15.06 -6.22
CA ASP A 51 11.77 15.26 -5.95
C ASP A 51 11.33 16.70 -6.32
N ALA A 52 12.28 17.64 -6.29
CA ALA A 52 12.09 19.04 -6.65
C ALA A 52 11.82 19.32 -8.15
N LYS A 53 11.93 18.32 -9.04
CA LYS A 53 11.76 18.48 -10.51
C LYS A 53 10.58 17.70 -11.08
N ILE A 54 9.77 17.07 -10.23
CA ILE A 54 8.64 16.25 -10.65
C ILE A 54 7.49 17.15 -11.08
N SER A 55 7.04 16.98 -12.31
CA SER A 55 5.88 17.64 -12.90
C SER A 55 4.55 17.07 -12.38
N GLY A 56 3.45 17.79 -12.65
CA GLY A 56 2.12 17.35 -12.24
C GLY A 56 1.68 16.00 -12.82
N SER A 57 2.13 15.63 -14.02
CA SER A 57 1.84 14.34 -14.64
C SER A 57 2.59 13.19 -13.96
N GLU A 58 3.88 13.37 -13.68
CA GLU A 58 4.71 12.33 -13.02
C GLU A 58 4.20 12.07 -11.60
N LYS A 59 3.76 13.11 -10.88
CA LYS A 59 3.09 12.97 -9.57
C LYS A 59 1.82 12.12 -9.66
N LYS A 60 0.99 12.37 -10.68
CA LYS A 60 -0.23 11.60 -10.91
C LYS A 60 0.11 10.13 -11.19
N ASP A 61 1.10 9.87 -12.04
CA ASP A 61 1.52 8.51 -12.36
C ASP A 61 2.06 7.76 -11.14
N LEU A 62 2.84 8.43 -10.28
CA LEU A 62 3.30 7.85 -9.00
C LEU A 62 2.14 7.50 -8.07
N ASN A 63 1.18 8.41 -7.90
CA ASN A 63 -0.01 8.13 -7.10
C ASN A 63 -0.82 6.98 -7.70
N GLU A 64 -0.98 6.90 -9.02
CA GLU A 64 -1.66 5.78 -9.67
C GLU A 64 -0.93 4.46 -9.43
N PHE A 65 0.40 4.41 -9.48
CA PHE A 65 1.15 3.21 -9.12
C PHE A 65 0.94 2.81 -7.65
N LEU A 66 1.04 3.77 -6.73
CA LEU A 66 0.85 3.54 -5.30
C LEU A 66 -0.57 3.05 -5.00
N GLU A 67 -1.59 3.65 -5.59
CA GLU A 67 -2.99 3.24 -5.44
C GLU A 67 -3.24 1.83 -6.01
N ASN A 68 -2.65 1.50 -7.15
CA ASN A 68 -2.77 0.16 -7.73
C ASN A 68 -2.07 -0.89 -6.86
N ILE A 69 -0.88 -0.60 -6.33
CA ILE A 69 -0.20 -1.51 -5.40
C ILE A 69 -1.03 -1.68 -4.12
N LEU A 70 -1.55 -0.58 -3.58
CA LEU A 70 -2.42 -0.59 -2.40
C LEU A 70 -3.64 -1.48 -2.63
N LEU A 71 -4.32 -1.35 -3.77
CA LEU A 71 -5.48 -2.18 -4.11
C LEU A 71 -5.13 -3.66 -4.08
N VAL A 72 -4.04 -4.06 -4.73
CA VAL A 72 -3.61 -5.48 -4.78
C VAL A 72 -3.23 -5.99 -3.39
N LEU A 73 -2.59 -5.17 -2.55
CA LEU A 73 -2.28 -5.52 -1.17
C LEU A 73 -3.54 -5.68 -0.30
N VAL A 74 -4.53 -4.81 -0.46
CA VAL A 74 -5.83 -4.92 0.21
C VAL A 74 -6.54 -6.20 -0.22
N MET A 75 -6.45 -6.58 -1.51
CA MET A 75 -6.97 -7.85 -2.01
C MET A 75 -6.23 -9.04 -1.41
N LEU A 76 -4.90 -9.04 -1.39
CA LEU A 76 -4.10 -10.10 -0.76
C LEU A 76 -4.47 -10.27 0.72
N ARG A 77 -4.58 -9.16 1.44
CA ARG A 77 -5.02 -9.15 2.84
C ARG A 77 -6.38 -9.82 3.01
N LYS A 78 -7.39 -9.38 2.25
CA LYS A 78 -8.77 -9.84 2.41
C LYS A 78 -9.00 -11.24 1.84
N LEU A 79 -8.46 -11.56 0.68
CA LEU A 79 -8.79 -12.79 -0.05
C LEU A 79 -7.88 -13.95 0.33
N ASP A 80 -6.63 -13.69 0.74
CA ASP A 80 -5.63 -14.75 0.91
C ASP A 80 -5.23 -14.97 2.38
N PHE A 81 -5.01 -13.88 3.11
CA PHE A 81 -4.40 -13.96 4.43
C PHE A 81 -5.39 -13.82 5.59
N SER A 82 -6.42 -12.99 5.47
CA SER A 82 -7.41 -12.74 6.54
C SER A 82 -8.85 -12.60 6.01
N GLN A 83 -9.40 -13.70 5.50
CA GLN A 83 -10.73 -13.74 4.89
C GLN A 83 -11.89 -13.45 5.86
N ALA A 84 -11.72 -13.78 7.13
CA ALA A 84 -12.75 -13.59 8.16
C ALA A 84 -12.91 -12.12 8.56
N ASP A 85 -11.89 -11.28 8.36
CA ASP A 85 -11.94 -9.88 8.77
C ASP A 85 -12.93 -9.08 7.92
N THR A 86 -13.91 -8.48 8.57
CA THR A 86 -14.85 -7.53 7.95
C THR A 86 -14.43 -6.08 8.17
N GLU A 87 -13.66 -5.81 9.22
CA GLU A 87 -13.12 -4.51 9.55
C GLU A 87 -11.74 -4.67 10.24
N VAL A 88 -10.79 -3.80 9.89
CA VAL A 88 -9.46 -3.74 10.52
C VAL A 88 -9.05 -2.29 10.76
N TYR A 89 -8.30 -2.08 11.84
CA TYR A 89 -7.65 -0.82 12.16
C TYR A 89 -6.14 -0.97 12.07
N ILE A 90 -5.51 -0.12 11.25
CA ILE A 90 -4.06 -0.05 11.11
C ILE A 90 -3.61 1.27 11.73
N ARG A 91 -2.65 1.22 12.67
CA ARG A 91 -2.20 2.39 13.42
C ARG A 91 -0.69 2.53 13.39
N LYS A 92 -0.20 3.76 13.20
CA LYS A 92 1.20 4.15 13.26
C LYS A 92 1.43 5.24 14.31
N ASP A 93 2.67 5.37 14.77
CA ASP A 93 3.13 6.36 15.75
C ASP A 93 2.15 6.59 16.90
N ARG A 94 1.81 5.49 17.60
CA ARG A 94 0.90 5.50 18.77
C ARG A 94 -0.52 6.00 18.47
N GLY A 95 -0.99 5.83 17.22
CA GLY A 95 -2.34 6.22 16.80
C GLY A 95 -2.43 7.65 16.30
N LEU A 96 -1.30 8.32 16.06
CA LEU A 96 -1.29 9.62 15.38
C LEU A 96 -1.61 9.50 13.88
N PHE A 97 -1.39 8.32 13.31
CA PHE A 97 -1.88 7.97 11.99
C PHE A 97 -2.73 6.69 12.11
N GLU A 98 -3.99 6.79 11.71
CA GLU A 98 -4.95 5.70 11.78
C GLU A 98 -5.64 5.48 10.44
N LEU A 99 -5.77 4.21 10.07
CA LEU A 99 -6.54 3.74 8.94
C LEU A 99 -7.54 2.70 9.42
N ARG A 100 -8.70 2.68 8.78
CA ARG A 100 -9.76 1.69 8.94
C ARG A 100 -10.11 1.16 7.56
N LEU A 101 -9.90 -0.14 7.36
CA LEU A 101 -10.39 -0.86 6.18
C LEU A 101 -11.65 -1.61 6.55
N ARG A 102 -12.70 -1.46 5.74
CA ARG A 102 -13.95 -2.22 5.85
C ARG A 102 -14.17 -3.00 4.56
N PHE A 103 -14.68 -4.22 4.71
CA PHE A 103 -14.97 -5.12 3.60
C PHE A 103 -16.46 -5.45 3.63
N GLY A 104 -17.15 -5.05 2.55
CA GLY A 104 -18.55 -5.37 2.32
C GLY A 104 -18.72 -6.58 1.41
N ASP A 105 -19.97 -6.89 1.09
CA ASP A 105 -20.31 -7.98 0.19
C ASP A 105 -19.85 -7.71 -1.25
N GLY A 106 -19.64 -8.77 -2.03
CA GLY A 106 -19.36 -8.66 -3.46
C GLY A 106 -18.02 -8.00 -3.83
N GLY A 107 -17.04 -8.04 -2.91
CA GLY A 107 -15.71 -7.45 -3.12
C GLY A 107 -15.67 -5.93 -2.94
N ILE A 108 -16.66 -5.35 -2.27
CA ILE A 108 -16.68 -3.94 -1.92
C ILE A 108 -15.70 -3.69 -0.77
N TRP A 109 -14.92 -2.62 -0.87
CA TRP A 109 -14.01 -2.20 0.18
C TRP A 109 -14.06 -0.69 0.40
N GLU A 110 -13.77 -0.28 1.63
CA GLU A 110 -13.68 1.12 2.06
C GLU A 110 -12.43 1.28 2.91
N LEU A 111 -11.58 2.25 2.57
CA LEU A 111 -10.49 2.76 3.38
C LEU A 111 -10.89 4.13 3.91
N THR A 112 -10.88 4.29 5.23
CA THR A 112 -11.06 5.59 5.88
C THR A 112 -9.91 5.81 6.85
N GLY A 113 -9.61 7.05 7.20
CA GLY A 113 -8.52 7.30 8.13
C GLY A 113 -8.28 8.76 8.41
N GLY A 114 -7.27 9.02 9.22
CA GLY A 114 -6.87 10.36 9.58
C GLY A 114 -5.43 10.41 10.04
N ILE A 115 -4.77 11.52 9.74
CA ILE A 115 -3.46 11.86 10.29
C ILE A 115 -3.64 13.06 11.22
N ARG A 116 -3.25 12.87 12.49
CA ARG A 116 -3.29 13.92 13.50
C ARG A 116 -2.26 15.01 13.18
N PRO A 117 -2.52 16.28 13.47
CA PRO A 117 -1.56 17.37 13.22
C PRO A 117 -0.19 17.16 13.88
N GLU A 118 -0.15 16.44 15.01
CA GLU A 118 1.08 16.11 15.75
C GLU A 118 1.91 15.00 15.08
N TYR A 119 1.34 14.31 14.10
CA TYR A 119 2.05 13.30 13.33
C TYR A 119 3.16 13.96 12.52
N LYS A 120 4.39 13.67 12.89
CA LYS A 120 5.56 14.09 12.12
C LYS A 120 5.74 13.09 10.99
N MET A 121 5.17 13.40 9.83
CA MET A 121 5.59 12.73 8.59
C MET A 121 7.10 12.80 8.55
N LYS A 122 7.73 11.64 8.45
CA LYS A 122 9.18 11.58 8.32
C LYS A 122 9.49 12.30 7.02
N GLN A 123 10.09 13.50 7.08
CA GLN A 123 10.50 14.24 5.88
C GLN A 123 11.46 13.35 5.09
N ARG A 124 10.94 12.68 4.08
CA ARG A 124 11.62 11.67 3.27
C ARG A 124 11.30 11.99 1.83
N THR A 125 12.33 12.06 1.01
CA THR A 125 12.11 12.09 -0.44
C THR A 125 11.49 10.77 -0.88
N PHE A 126 10.71 10.77 -1.96
CA PHE A 126 10.17 9.54 -2.54
C PHE A 126 11.30 8.57 -2.84
N LYS A 127 12.41 9.06 -3.42
CA LYS A 127 13.60 8.25 -3.70
C LYS A 127 14.14 7.55 -2.46
N GLU A 128 14.31 8.29 -1.36
CA GLU A 128 14.85 7.73 -0.12
C GLU A 128 13.89 6.69 0.45
N TRP A 129 12.61 7.02 0.56
CA TRP A 129 11.58 6.10 1.04
C TRP A 129 11.49 4.83 0.18
N PHE A 130 11.50 4.97 -1.14
CA PHE A 130 11.40 3.86 -2.09
C PHE A 130 12.56 2.88 -1.92
N ASN A 131 13.80 3.40 -1.85
CA ASN A 131 15.01 2.58 -1.80
C ASN A 131 15.29 1.98 -0.43
N THR A 132 14.81 2.60 0.64
CA THR A 132 15.07 2.16 2.02
C THR A 132 13.88 1.39 2.55
N GLU A 133 12.79 2.09 2.87
CA GLU A 133 11.66 1.56 3.63
C GLU A 133 10.80 0.66 2.77
N PHE A 134 10.33 1.17 1.63
CA PHE A 134 9.41 0.41 0.77
C PHE A 134 10.10 -0.83 0.17
N SER A 135 11.34 -0.68 -0.31
CA SER A 135 12.12 -1.82 -0.80
C SER A 135 12.33 -2.89 0.27
N ASN A 136 12.65 -2.50 1.50
CA ASN A 136 12.83 -3.44 2.60
C ASN A 136 11.52 -4.13 2.98
N ASP A 137 10.42 -3.40 3.01
CA ASP A 137 9.11 -3.96 3.35
C ASP A 137 8.61 -4.94 2.28
N ILE A 138 8.81 -4.64 1.00
CA ILE A 138 8.52 -5.55 -0.11
C ILE A 138 9.40 -6.80 -0.06
N LYS A 139 10.71 -6.64 0.15
CA LYS A 139 11.63 -7.79 0.31
C LYS A 139 11.23 -8.68 1.49
N THR A 140 10.89 -8.07 2.62
CA THR A 140 10.45 -8.79 3.82
C THR A 140 9.16 -9.55 3.55
N PHE A 141 8.18 -8.92 2.89
CA PHE A 141 6.95 -9.58 2.49
C PHE A 141 7.20 -10.82 1.62
N TYR A 142 8.02 -10.70 0.56
CA TYR A 142 8.36 -11.84 -0.30
C TYR A 142 9.21 -12.90 0.41
N ALA A 143 10.05 -12.53 1.36
CA ALA A 143 10.85 -13.47 2.14
C ALA A 143 9.98 -14.29 3.11
N VAL A 144 9.10 -13.63 3.87
CA VAL A 144 8.15 -14.31 4.78
C VAL A 144 7.24 -15.24 3.99
N TYR A 145 6.68 -14.77 2.87
CA TYR A 145 5.90 -15.61 1.97
C TYR A 145 6.70 -16.76 1.37
N GLY A 146 7.90 -16.48 0.85
CA GLY A 146 8.75 -17.47 0.19
C GLY A 146 9.12 -18.62 1.13
N ASN A 147 9.43 -18.30 2.38
CA ASN A 147 9.69 -19.30 3.42
C ASN A 147 8.44 -20.14 3.72
N ALA A 148 7.27 -19.52 3.90
CA ALA A 148 6.02 -20.24 4.13
C ALA A 148 5.59 -21.12 2.94
N GLY A 149 6.00 -20.75 1.71
CA GLY A 149 5.72 -21.51 0.49
C GLY A 149 6.60 -22.76 0.31
N LEU A 150 7.79 -22.81 0.91
CA LEU A 150 8.68 -23.98 0.87
C LEU A 150 8.05 -25.19 1.56
N ASP A 151 7.21 -24.95 2.57
CA ASP A 151 6.50 -25.98 3.33
C ASP A 151 5.22 -26.48 2.64
N LYS A 152 4.97 -26.06 1.38
CA LYS A 152 3.79 -26.40 0.55
C LYS A 152 2.43 -25.99 1.14
N THR A 153 2.38 -25.41 2.34
CA THR A 153 1.17 -24.90 2.96
C THR A 153 1.53 -23.75 3.89
N ILE A 154 0.93 -22.58 3.68
CA ILE A 154 1.15 -21.42 4.55
C ILE A 154 0.43 -21.67 5.88
N SER A 155 1.17 -21.73 6.99
CA SER A 155 0.61 -21.98 8.32
C SER A 155 -0.27 -20.81 8.80
N PRO A 156 -1.17 -21.02 9.77
CA PRO A 156 -1.93 -19.93 10.39
C PRO A 156 -1.03 -18.84 10.99
N GLU A 157 0.08 -19.22 11.62
CA GLU A 157 1.08 -18.30 12.18
C GLU A 157 1.73 -17.45 11.08
N ASP A 158 2.11 -18.06 9.95
CA ASP A 158 2.65 -17.35 8.79
C ASP A 158 1.62 -16.37 8.23
N LYS A 159 0.34 -16.77 8.12
CA LYS A 159 -0.73 -15.86 7.68
C LYS A 159 -0.85 -14.64 8.57
N ILE A 160 -0.70 -14.79 9.89
CA ILE A 160 -0.71 -13.66 10.83
C ILE A 160 0.49 -12.74 10.58
N GLN A 161 1.69 -13.30 10.40
CA GLN A 161 2.89 -12.49 10.14
C GLN A 161 2.81 -11.78 8.80
N ILE A 162 2.38 -12.47 7.74
CA ILE A 162 2.19 -11.90 6.41
C ILE A 162 1.13 -10.80 6.45
N THR A 163 0.00 -11.02 7.14
CA THR A 163 -1.06 -10.00 7.30
C THR A 163 -0.51 -8.75 7.96
N LYS A 164 0.28 -8.87 9.04
CA LYS A 164 0.91 -7.72 9.71
C LYS A 164 1.88 -6.97 8.79
N GLN A 165 2.64 -7.69 7.98
CA GLN A 165 3.54 -7.08 7.00
C GLN A 165 2.77 -6.34 5.91
N VAL A 166 1.66 -6.92 5.42
CA VAL A 166 0.77 -6.28 4.45
C VAL A 166 0.14 -5.01 5.05
N ASP A 167 -0.36 -5.07 6.29
CA ASP A 167 -0.93 -3.92 6.99
C ASP A 167 0.09 -2.79 7.15
N ARG A 168 1.35 -3.13 7.45
CA ARG A 168 2.47 -2.16 7.50
C ARG A 168 2.68 -1.51 6.14
N ILE A 169 2.78 -2.29 5.06
CA ILE A 169 2.99 -1.77 3.70
C ILE A 169 1.83 -0.86 3.28
N ILE A 170 0.59 -1.26 3.57
CA ILE A 170 -0.61 -0.44 3.32
C ILE A 170 -0.45 0.94 3.96
N ALA A 171 -0.06 1.00 5.23
CA ALA A 171 0.11 2.28 5.92
C ALA A 171 1.29 3.10 5.38
N GLU A 172 2.42 2.48 5.01
CA GLU A 172 3.53 3.19 4.35
C GLU A 172 3.12 3.80 3.00
N ILE A 173 2.37 3.05 2.18
CA ILE A 173 1.87 3.55 0.89
C ILE A 173 0.93 4.73 1.10
N VAL A 174 -0.04 4.62 2.02
CA VAL A 174 -1.00 5.71 2.24
C VAL A 174 -0.31 6.95 2.79
N GLU A 175 0.67 6.81 3.69
CA GLU A 175 1.49 7.96 4.13
C GLU A 175 2.22 8.62 2.95
N MET A 176 2.80 7.82 2.05
CA MET A 176 3.52 8.35 0.89
C MET A 176 2.58 9.05 -0.10
N ILE A 177 1.38 8.53 -0.34
CA ILE A 177 0.36 9.23 -1.15
C ILE A 177 0.05 10.59 -0.53
N VAL A 178 -0.13 10.66 0.79
CA VAL A 178 -0.36 11.95 1.49
C VAL A 178 0.84 12.88 1.33
N TYR A 179 2.06 12.36 1.49
CA TYR A 179 3.29 13.13 1.30
C TYR A 179 3.36 13.73 -0.11
N ILE A 180 3.18 12.89 -1.14
CA ILE A 180 3.20 13.31 -2.54
C ILE A 180 2.13 14.38 -2.77
N GLU A 181 0.89 14.16 -2.32
CA GLU A 181 -0.20 15.10 -2.57
C GLU A 181 -0.02 16.46 -1.89
N ARG A 182 0.46 16.48 -0.65
CA ARG A 182 0.43 17.67 0.22
C ARG A 182 1.77 18.37 0.41
N PHE A 183 2.88 17.66 0.28
CA PHE A 183 4.19 18.16 0.70
C PHE A 183 5.24 18.17 -0.43
N MET A 184 5.09 17.31 -1.45
CA MET A 184 5.95 17.37 -2.63
C MET A 184 5.65 18.66 -3.42
N LEU A 185 6.59 19.61 -3.38
CA LEU A 185 6.48 20.94 -3.98
C LEU A 185 6.64 20.90 -5.51
N PHE A 186 5.94 21.80 -6.20
CA PHE A 186 6.02 21.98 -7.66
C PHE A 186 7.18 22.94 -8.03
N GLN A 187 7.84 22.67 -9.16
CA GLN A 187 8.56 23.67 -9.95
C GLN A 187 7.93 23.78 -11.34
#